data_AF-A0A178M697-F1
#
_entry.id   AF-A0A178M697-F1
#
_cell.length_a   1.000
_cell.length_b   1.000
_cell.length_c   1.000
_cell.angle_alpha   90.00
_cell.angle_beta   90.00
_cell.angle_gamma   90.00
#
_symmetry.space_group_name_H-M   'P 1'
#
loop_
_entity.id
_entity.type
_entity.pdbx_description
1 polymer ?
#
loop_
_entity_poly.entity_id
_entity_poly.type
_entity_poly.pdbx_seq_one_letter_code
_entity_poly.pdbx_strand_id
1 'polypeptide(L)'
;MSRKPKGPSSEDQAAAGLAHELFSDLGPIRMRRMFGGAGLYCGELFFAIILDGVLYLKGDGDSADDYRAAGSEAFTWHNPKTGKDVTMNFFTLPEDAVDDADRALDWGRVALAAAMRAGMRNGGR
;
A
#
# COMPACT_ATOMS: atom_id res chain seq x y z
N MET A 1 -18.82 -26.51 -3.53
CA MET A 1 -19.05 -25.44 -2.53
C MET A 1 -18.48 -24.13 -3.04
N SER A 2 -19.31 -23.13 -3.38
CA SER A 2 -18.84 -21.78 -3.69
C SER A 2 -18.33 -21.11 -2.42
N ARG A 3 -17.01 -21.07 -2.20
CA ARG A 3 -16.43 -20.14 -1.23
C ARG A 3 -16.71 -18.74 -1.76
N LYS A 4 -17.65 -18.01 -1.14
CA LYS A 4 -17.77 -16.57 -1.35
C LYS A 4 -16.38 -15.96 -1.16
N PRO A 5 -15.96 -14.98 -1.98
CA PRO A 5 -14.68 -14.32 -1.77
C PRO A 5 -14.66 -13.75 -0.34
N LYS A 6 -13.72 -14.23 0.48
CA LYS A 6 -13.50 -13.75 1.85
C LYS A 6 -13.21 -12.25 1.75
N GLY A 7 -13.96 -11.44 2.47
CA GLY A 7 -13.68 -10.00 2.55
C GLY A 7 -12.40 -9.70 3.32
N PRO A 8 -11.99 -8.42 3.38
CA PRO A 8 -10.89 -8.02 4.25
C PRO A 8 -11.14 -8.58 5.64
N SER A 9 -10.09 -9.10 6.27
CA SER A 9 -10.14 -9.62 7.63
C SER A 9 -10.53 -8.51 8.61
N SER A 10 -10.76 -8.87 9.89
CA SER A 10 -10.97 -7.86 10.93
C SER A 10 -9.70 -7.01 11.12
N GLU A 11 -8.53 -7.62 10.94
CA GLU A 11 -7.23 -6.95 11.04
C GLU A 11 -7.05 -5.95 9.89
N ASP A 12 -7.41 -6.34 8.66
CA ASP A 12 -7.38 -5.44 7.50
C ASP A 12 -8.28 -4.22 7.71
N GLN A 13 -9.44 -4.39 8.34
CA GLN A 13 -10.37 -3.30 8.64
C GLN A 13 -9.81 -2.35 9.70
N ALA A 14 -9.16 -2.89 10.74
CA ALA A 14 -8.50 -2.08 11.77
C ALA A 14 -7.33 -1.28 11.20
N ALA A 15 -6.45 -1.95 10.44
CA ALA A 15 -5.35 -1.29 9.74
C ALA A 15 -5.86 -0.24 8.75
N ALA A 16 -6.99 -0.48 8.09
CA ALA A 16 -7.59 0.49 7.18
C ALA A 16 -8.09 1.74 7.94
N GLY A 17 -8.71 1.57 9.11
CA GLY A 17 -9.09 2.68 9.98
C GLY A 17 -7.89 3.54 10.36
N LEU A 18 -6.81 2.90 10.84
CA LEU A 18 -5.56 3.60 11.18
C LEU A 18 -4.97 4.33 9.97
N ALA A 19 -4.86 3.67 8.83
CA ALA A 19 -4.32 4.27 7.62
C ALA A 19 -5.17 5.46 7.13
N HIS A 20 -6.49 5.44 7.34
CA HIS A 20 -7.33 6.60 7.03
C HIS A 20 -6.99 7.81 7.91
N GLU A 21 -6.73 7.58 9.20
CA GLU A 21 -6.33 8.63 10.13
C GLU A 21 -4.96 9.20 9.76
N LEU A 22 -3.95 8.33 9.58
CA LEU A 22 -2.57 8.71 9.23
C LEU A 22 -2.46 9.51 7.94
N PHE A 23 -3.30 9.22 6.95
CA PHE A 23 -3.23 9.84 5.62
C PHE A 23 -4.33 10.84 5.33
N SER A 24 -5.14 11.20 6.32
CA SER A 24 -6.26 12.14 6.16
C SER A 24 -5.80 13.50 5.60
N ASP A 25 -4.60 13.95 5.98
CA ASP A 25 -4.00 15.21 5.53
C ASP A 25 -3.39 15.17 4.11
N LEU A 26 -3.33 13.99 3.48
CA LEU A 26 -2.98 13.90 2.04
C LEU A 26 -4.14 14.34 1.15
N GLY A 27 -5.37 14.27 1.67
CA GLY A 27 -6.60 14.53 0.95
C GLY A 27 -7.62 13.40 1.11
N PRO A 28 -8.69 13.38 0.28
CA PRO A 28 -9.77 12.41 0.42
C PRO A 28 -9.30 10.97 0.19
N ILE A 29 -9.26 10.17 1.26
CA ILE A 29 -8.89 8.76 1.22
C ILE A 29 -10.13 7.89 0.96
N ARG A 30 -10.02 7.00 -0.04
CA ARG A 30 -11.03 5.99 -0.37
C ARG A 30 -10.43 4.61 -0.30
N MET A 31 -11.22 3.66 0.22
CA MET A 31 -10.84 2.26 0.31
C MET A 31 -11.64 1.43 -0.69
N ARG A 32 -10.97 0.47 -1.33
CA ARG A 32 -11.62 -0.52 -2.20
C ARG A 32 -11.09 -1.90 -1.90
N ARG A 33 -11.98 -2.90 -1.89
CA ARG A 33 -11.55 -4.28 -1.72
C ARG A 33 -10.69 -4.73 -2.89
N MET A 34 -9.48 -5.22 -2.61
CA MET A 34 -8.52 -5.60 -3.65
C MET A 34 -7.65 -6.78 -3.19
N PHE A 35 -7.49 -7.79 -4.04
CA PHE A 35 -6.61 -8.95 -3.82
C PHE A 35 -6.81 -9.72 -2.49
N GLY A 36 -8.02 -9.68 -1.92
CA GLY A 36 -8.31 -10.32 -0.64
C GLY A 36 -8.16 -9.40 0.58
N GLY A 37 -7.50 -8.24 0.42
CA GLY A 37 -7.42 -7.18 1.43
C GLY A 37 -8.06 -5.86 0.98
N ALA A 38 -7.44 -4.73 1.33
CA ALA A 38 -7.97 -3.38 1.07
C ALA A 38 -6.95 -2.48 0.36
N GLY A 39 -7.31 -1.94 -0.80
CA GLY A 39 -6.53 -0.92 -1.50
C GLY A 39 -6.96 0.49 -1.10
N LEU A 40 -5.99 1.39 -0.94
CA LEU A 40 -6.19 2.79 -0.56
C LEU A 40 -5.88 3.71 -1.73
N TYR A 41 -6.76 4.69 -1.88
CA TYR A 41 -6.74 5.67 -2.96
C TYR A 41 -6.82 7.08 -2.38
N CYS A 42 -5.95 7.98 -2.80
CA CYS A 42 -6.12 9.41 -2.57
C CYS A 42 -6.58 10.05 -3.88
N GLY A 43 -7.82 10.53 -3.93
CA GLY A 43 -8.48 10.79 -5.21
C GLY A 43 -8.48 9.51 -6.07
N GLU A 44 -8.00 9.57 -7.31
CA GLU A 44 -7.90 8.41 -8.23
C GLU A 44 -6.58 7.62 -8.11
N LEU A 45 -5.65 8.08 -7.27
CA LEU A 45 -4.30 7.50 -7.18
C LEU A 45 -4.28 6.34 -6.18
N PHE A 46 -4.05 5.13 -6.69
CA PHE A 46 -3.78 3.95 -5.86
C PHE A 46 -2.37 4.04 -5.28
N PHE A 47 -2.26 4.25 -3.97
CA PHE A 47 -0.97 4.55 -3.32
C PHE A 47 -0.62 3.60 -2.19
N ALA A 48 -1.56 2.81 -1.67
CA ALA A 48 -1.26 1.82 -0.63
C ALA A 48 -2.20 0.63 -0.70
N ILE A 49 -1.78 -0.49 -0.10
CA ILE A 49 -2.57 -1.70 0.06
C ILE A 49 -2.39 -2.26 1.46
N ILE A 50 -3.46 -2.82 2.01
CA ILE A 50 -3.48 -3.52 3.28
C ILE A 50 -3.78 -4.98 2.99
N LEU A 51 -2.90 -5.85 3.47
CA LEU A 51 -3.00 -7.30 3.35
C LEU A 51 -2.55 -7.94 4.65
N ASP A 52 -3.36 -8.86 5.15
CA ASP A 52 -3.10 -9.60 6.39
C ASP A 52 -2.77 -8.65 7.57
N GLY A 53 -3.51 -7.53 7.66
CA GLY A 53 -3.35 -6.50 8.69
C GLY A 53 -2.15 -5.58 8.51
N VAL A 54 -1.33 -5.75 7.47
CA VAL A 54 -0.12 -4.95 7.24
C VAL A 54 -0.39 -3.89 6.17
N LEU A 55 -0.02 -2.64 6.48
CA LEU A 55 -0.05 -1.53 5.53
C LEU A 55 1.22 -1.51 4.68
N TYR A 56 1.04 -1.56 3.36
CA TYR A 56 2.10 -1.39 2.38
C TYR A 56 1.88 -0.16 1.51
N LEU A 57 2.89 0.69 1.42
CA LEU A 57 2.93 1.89 0.60
C LEU A 57 3.53 1.60 -0.76
N LYS A 58 2.98 2.21 -1.81
CA LYS A 58 3.47 2.06 -3.18
C LYS A 58 4.85 2.70 -3.31
N GLY A 59 5.80 1.95 -3.86
CA GLY A 59 7.08 2.48 -4.28
C GLY A 59 7.28 2.38 -5.80
N ASP A 60 8.45 2.82 -6.23
CA ASP A 60 8.96 2.70 -7.59
C ASP A 60 10.50 2.72 -7.60
N GLY A 61 11.13 2.85 -8.78
CA GLY A 61 12.59 2.87 -8.89
C GLY A 61 13.25 4.04 -8.16
N ASP A 62 12.53 5.15 -7.96
CA ASP A 62 13.08 6.36 -7.35
C ASP A 62 12.97 6.34 -5.82
N SER A 63 12.01 5.58 -5.27
CA SER A 63 11.69 5.55 -3.84
C SER A 63 12.06 4.25 -3.14
N ALA A 64 12.35 3.18 -3.89
CA ALA A 64 12.61 1.86 -3.29
C ALA A 64 13.83 1.84 -2.36
N ASP A 65 14.87 2.60 -2.66
CA ASP A 65 16.07 2.64 -1.83
C ASP A 65 15.85 3.43 -0.53
N ASP A 66 15.03 4.48 -0.56
CA ASP A 66 14.64 5.22 0.64
C ASP A 66 13.85 4.33 1.60
N TYR A 67 12.87 3.57 1.08
CA TYR A 67 12.12 2.60 1.87
C TYR A 67 13.05 1.57 2.54
N ARG A 68 13.99 1.00 1.78
CA ARG A 68 14.94 0.01 2.33
C ARG A 68 15.86 0.63 3.37
N ALA A 69 16.34 1.85 3.15
CA ALA A 69 17.18 2.57 4.10
C ALA A 69 16.45 2.88 5.41
N ALA A 70 15.13 3.08 5.34
CA ALA A 70 14.26 3.23 6.50
C ALA A 70 13.82 1.90 7.15
N GLY A 71 14.32 0.76 6.66
CA GLY A 71 14.01 -0.56 7.22
C GLY A 71 12.69 -1.16 6.73
N SER A 72 12.03 -0.59 5.73
CA SER A 72 10.82 -1.18 5.15
C SER A 72 11.09 -2.46 4.38
N GLU A 73 10.13 -3.37 4.44
CA GLU A 73 10.16 -4.66 3.73
C GLU A 73 9.28 -4.61 2.49
N ALA A 74 9.79 -5.15 1.37
CA ALA A 74 9.03 -5.23 0.13
C ALA A 74 8.01 -6.38 0.16
N PHE A 75 6.77 -6.09 -0.23
CA PHE A 75 5.72 -7.07 -0.37
C PHE A 75 6.12 -8.14 -1.40
N THR A 76 6.19 -9.37 -0.93
CA THR A 76 6.50 -10.54 -1.74
C THR A 76 5.38 -11.56 -1.57
N TRP A 77 4.88 -12.08 -2.70
CA TRP A 77 3.85 -13.12 -2.67
C TRP A 77 4.28 -14.33 -3.50
N HIS A 78 3.90 -15.51 -3.05
CA HIS A 78 4.16 -16.75 -3.75
C HIS A 78 3.17 -16.93 -4.91
N ASN A 79 3.65 -16.98 -6.15
CA ASN A 79 2.79 -17.23 -7.31
C ASN A 79 2.59 -18.73 -7.53
N PRO A 80 1.40 -19.29 -7.23
CA PRO A 80 1.16 -20.73 -7.30
C PRO A 80 1.11 -21.25 -8.74
N LYS A 81 0.94 -20.39 -9.75
CA LYS A 81 0.95 -20.80 -11.16
C LYS A 81 2.37 -21.05 -11.66
N THR A 82 3.33 -20.26 -11.18
CA THR A 82 4.74 -20.35 -11.60
C THR A 82 5.63 -21.04 -10.58
N GLY A 83 5.15 -21.22 -9.34
CA GLY A 83 5.94 -21.73 -8.22
C GLY A 83 7.09 -20.82 -7.80
N LYS A 84 6.99 -19.51 -8.08
CA LYS A 84 8.05 -18.53 -7.84
C LYS A 84 7.51 -17.38 -7.00
N ASP A 85 8.38 -16.81 -6.18
CA ASP A 85 8.05 -15.61 -5.42
C ASP A 85 8.15 -14.39 -6.32
N VAL A 86 7.17 -13.49 -6.18
CA VAL A 86 7.07 -12.25 -6.94
C VAL A 86 7.07 -11.10 -5.95
N THR A 87 8.13 -10.29 -6.00
CA THR A 87 8.23 -9.05 -5.23
C THR A 87 7.59 -7.90 -6.00
N MET A 88 6.78 -7.13 -5.31
CA MET A 88 6.14 -5.93 -5.83
C MET A 88 6.79 -4.69 -5.21
N ASN A 89 6.72 -3.55 -5.90
CA ASN A 89 7.13 -2.26 -5.35
C ASN A 89 6.05 -1.72 -4.41
N PHE A 90 5.82 -2.45 -3.32
CA PHE A 90 5.00 -2.07 -2.19
C PHE A 90 5.81 -2.36 -0.94
N PHE A 91 5.90 -1.43 -0.01
CA PHE A 91 6.82 -1.50 1.12
C PHE A 91 6.08 -1.26 2.42
N THR A 92 6.42 -1.98 3.49
CA THR A 92 5.83 -1.72 4.81
C THR A 92 6.04 -0.26 5.23
N LEU A 93 5.10 0.29 5.98
CA LEU A 93 5.35 1.56 6.68
C LEU A 93 6.56 1.36 7.63
N PRO A 94 7.58 2.24 7.60
CA PRO A 94 8.68 2.18 8.56
C PRO A 94 8.20 2.15 10.01
N GLU A 95 8.90 1.40 10.86
CA GLU A 95 8.52 1.23 12.27
C GLU A 95 8.45 2.57 13.02
N ASP A 96 9.37 3.49 12.72
CA ASP A 96 9.41 4.83 13.30
C ASP A 96 8.26 5.74 12.85
N ALA A 97 7.55 5.37 11.78
CA ALA A 97 6.38 6.08 11.26
C ALA A 97 5.05 5.46 11.71
N VAL A 98 5.04 4.28 12.34
CA VAL A 98 3.81 3.64 12.82
C VAL A 98 3.16 4.47 13.94
N ASP A 99 3.98 5.02 14.83
CA ASP A 99 3.54 5.79 16.00
C ASP A 99 3.70 7.32 15.82
N ASP A 100 4.15 7.77 14.63
CA ASP A 100 4.35 9.19 14.31
C ASP A 100 3.59 9.55 13.02
N ALA A 101 2.47 10.25 13.19
CA ALA A 101 1.58 10.62 12.09
C ALA A 101 2.26 11.55 11.06
N ASP A 102 3.14 12.45 11.48
CA ASP A 102 3.84 13.35 10.56
C ASP A 102 4.82 12.57 9.68
N ARG A 103 5.53 11.60 10.28
CA ARG A 103 6.40 10.68 9.55
C ARG A 103 5.63 9.77 8.61
N ALA A 104 4.50 9.23 9.06
CA ALA A 104 3.62 8.45 8.19
C ALA A 104 3.19 9.27 6.99
N LEU A 105 2.80 10.53 7.22
CA LEU A 105 2.35 11.44 6.16
C LEU A 105 3.43 11.69 5.11
N ASP A 106 4.69 11.85 5.52
CA ASP A 106 5.82 11.96 4.59
C ASP A 106 5.96 10.73 3.69
N TRP A 107 5.87 9.53 4.25
CA TRP A 107 5.88 8.29 3.46
C TRP A 107 4.64 8.14 2.58
N GLY A 108 3.49 8.62 3.02
CA GLY A 108 2.27 8.73 2.20
C GLY A 108 2.46 9.64 0.98
N ARG A 109 3.16 10.78 1.15
CA ARG A 109 3.52 11.68 0.04
C ARG A 109 4.46 11.00 -0.95
N VAL A 110 5.48 10.28 -0.47
CA VAL A 110 6.39 9.48 -1.31
C VAL A 110 5.59 8.47 -2.14
N ALA A 111 4.65 7.76 -1.51
CA ALA A 111 3.82 6.76 -2.17
C ALA A 111 2.89 7.37 -3.23
N LEU A 112 2.31 8.55 -2.95
CA LEU A 112 1.51 9.28 -3.93
C LEU A 112 2.32 9.74 -5.13
N ALA A 113 3.55 10.23 -4.91
CA ALA A 113 4.43 10.61 -6.00
C ALA A 113 4.74 9.40 -6.90
N ALA A 114 5.01 8.23 -6.32
CA ALA A 114 5.18 6.99 -7.07
C ALA A 114 3.90 6.58 -7.83
N ALA A 115 2.72 6.76 -7.22
CA ALA A 115 1.42 6.49 -7.87
C ALA A 115 1.19 7.41 -9.07
N MET A 116 1.50 8.69 -8.95
CA MET A 116 1.41 9.67 -10.05
C MET A 116 2.32 9.28 -11.21
N ARG A 117 3.60 8.98 -10.94
CA ARG A 117 4.55 8.54 -11.98
C ARG A 117 4.08 7.25 -12.66
N ALA A 118 3.55 6.29 -11.91
CA ALA A 118 2.97 5.07 -12.48
C ALA A 118 1.75 5.36 -13.38
N GLY A 119 0.88 6.29 -12.97
CA GLY A 119 -0.26 6.75 -13.77
C GLY A 119 0.16 7.44 -15.07
N MET A 120 1.17 8.31 -15.02
CA MET A 120 1.74 8.98 -16.20
C MET A 120 2.31 7.97 -17.21
N ARG A 121 2.93 6.89 -16.73
CA ARG A 121 3.45 5.80 -17.57
C ARG A 121 2.35 4.97 -18.24
N ASN A 122 1.13 5.00 -17.71
CA ASN A 122 -0.04 4.30 -18.25
C ASN A 122 -0.95 5.22 -19.09
N GLY A 123 -0.65 6.52 -19.22
CA GLY A 123 -1.43 7.53 -19.94
C GLY A 123 -1.37 7.46 -21.47
N GLY A 124 -0.89 6.35 -22.02
CA GLY A 124 -0.97 6.03 -23.45
C GLY A 124 -1.91 4.85 -23.68
N ARG A 125 -3.22 5.05 -23.50
CA ARG A 125 -4.27 4.15 -23.97
C ARG A 125 -5.54 4.92 -24.28
#